data_AF-A0AAW0C9E7-F1
#
_entry.id   AF-A0AAW0C9E7-F1
#
_cell.length_a   1.000
_cell.length_b   1.000
_cell.length_c   1.000
_cell.angle_alpha   90.00
_cell.angle_beta   90.00
_cell.angle_gamma   90.00
#
_symmetry.space_group_name_H-M   'P 1'
#
loop_
_entity.id
_entity.type
_entity.pdbx_description
1 polymer ?
#
loop_
_entity_poly.entity_id
_entity_poly.type
_entity_poly.pdbx_seq_one_letter_code
_entity_poly.pdbx_strand_id
1 'polypeptide(L)'
;MYRLGYTPSQLRMAGLDKTLGMLLIGALVSAALYGVGCLQAWHYYQKFKGDSALLKALVAFVIVIDTCQQALVAACVYTYLVTNFSNIQILDRVVPTLIIEVFFAAFIALAVQLFYCYRFYSVSDSPVAAGILALVIVGAFATEIVFALKAMTTETFAELE
;
A
#
# COMPACT_ATOMS: atom_id res chain seq x y z
N MET A 1 -2.10 -42.53 6.35
CA MET A 1 -1.83 -41.11 6.01
C MET A 1 -2.59 -40.24 7.00
N TYR A 2 -1.84 -39.58 7.90
CA TYR A 2 -2.32 -38.94 9.13
C TYR A 2 -3.18 -37.70 8.85
N ARG A 3 -4.50 -37.83 8.93
CA ARG A 3 -5.38 -36.69 9.22
C ARG A 3 -5.16 -36.35 10.70
N LEU A 4 -4.43 -35.27 10.96
CA LEU A 4 -4.32 -34.66 12.28
C LEU A 4 -5.74 -34.56 12.88
N GLY A 5 -5.92 -34.96 14.14
CA GLY A 5 -7.20 -35.03 14.87
C GLY A 5 -7.87 -33.67 15.15
N TYR A 6 -7.70 -32.68 14.27
CA TYR A 6 -8.36 -31.39 14.35
C TYR A 6 -9.80 -31.51 13.87
N THR A 7 -10.72 -30.96 14.65
CA THR A 7 -12.10 -30.79 14.22
C THR A 7 -12.16 -29.74 13.09
N PRO A 8 -13.19 -29.80 12.22
CA PRO A 8 -13.38 -28.79 11.17
C PRO A 8 -13.41 -27.34 11.70
N SER A 9 -13.90 -27.15 12.93
CA SER A 9 -13.88 -25.84 13.60
C SER A 9 -12.46 -25.37 13.94
N GLN A 10 -11.58 -26.25 14.41
CA GLN A 10 -10.19 -25.90 14.71
C GLN A 10 -9.38 -25.54 13.46
N LEU A 11 -9.59 -26.27 12.35
CA LEU A 11 -8.95 -25.93 11.07
C LEU A 11 -9.39 -24.55 10.57
N ARG A 12 -10.67 -24.21 10.74
CA ARG A 12 -11.24 -22.93 10.33
C ARG A 12 -10.73 -21.77 11.18
N MET A 13 -10.61 -21.96 12.49
CA MET A 13 -10.02 -20.98 13.41
C MET A 13 -8.53 -20.74 13.12
N ALA A 14 -7.76 -21.80 12.81
CA ALA A 14 -6.35 -21.68 12.44
C ALA A 14 -6.15 -20.96 11.09
N GLY A 15 -7.06 -21.13 10.13
CA GLY A 15 -7.05 -20.37 8.87
C GLY A 15 -7.35 -18.88 9.09
N LEU A 16 -8.34 -18.58 9.94
CA LEU A 16 -8.72 -17.22 10.32
C LEU A 16 -7.58 -16.46 11.01
N ASP A 17 -6.93 -17.09 11.99
CA ASP A 17 -5.77 -16.56 12.70
C ASP A 17 -4.64 -16.17 11.74
N LYS A 18 -4.33 -17.02 10.77
CA LYS A 18 -3.31 -16.73 9.76
C LYS A 18 -3.67 -15.52 8.91
N THR A 19 -4.86 -15.46 8.34
CA THR A 19 -5.24 -14.36 7.43
C THR A 19 -5.33 -13.02 8.15
N LEU A 20 -6.02 -12.97 9.30
CA LEU A 20 -6.14 -11.76 10.10
C LEU A 20 -4.80 -11.35 10.74
N GLY A 21 -4.00 -12.33 11.15
CA GLY A 21 -2.65 -12.11 11.66
C GLY A 21 -1.73 -11.50 10.60
N MET A 22 -1.75 -12.01 9.37
CA MET A 22 -1.00 -11.43 8.25
C MET A 22 -1.46 -10.01 7.91
N LEU A 23 -2.78 -9.76 7.89
CA LEU A 23 -3.33 -8.42 7.67
C LEU A 23 -2.83 -7.42 8.73
N LEU A 24 -2.89 -7.81 10.00
CA LEU A 24 -2.40 -6.99 11.11
C LEU A 24 -0.91 -6.70 11.00
N ILE A 25 -0.09 -7.73 10.74
CA ILE A 25 1.36 -7.57 10.58
C ILE A 25 1.65 -6.63 9.40
N GLY A 26 0.96 -6.81 8.27
CA GLY A 26 1.09 -5.94 7.09
C GLY A 26 0.80 -4.49 7.42
N ALA A 27 -0.27 -4.22 8.17
CA ALA A 27 -0.63 -2.88 8.61
C ALA A 27 0.40 -2.24 9.57
N LEU A 28 0.98 -3.03 10.48
CA LEU A 28 2.04 -2.57 11.37
C LEU A 28 3.33 -2.23 10.61
N VAL A 29 3.70 -3.07 9.63
CA VAL A 29 4.84 -2.81 8.75
C VAL A 29 4.59 -1.55 7.92
N SER A 30 3.38 -1.39 7.36
CA SER A 30 2.96 -0.17 6.65
C SER A 30 3.11 1.06 7.53
N ALA A 31 2.61 1.01 8.77
CA ALA A 31 2.72 2.13 9.72
C ALA A 31 4.19 2.48 10.05
N ALA A 32 5.06 1.48 10.18
CA ALA A 32 6.49 1.69 10.39
C ALA A 32 7.15 2.38 9.19
N LEU A 33 6.82 1.95 7.97
CA LEU A 33 7.31 2.57 6.73
C LEU A 33 6.78 4.00 6.55
N TYR A 34 5.53 4.26 6.90
CA TYR A 34 4.97 5.61 6.96
C TYR A 34 5.78 6.52 7.91
N GLY A 35 6.18 6.00 9.08
CA GLY A 35 7.08 6.70 10.00
C GLY A 35 8.43 7.04 9.37
N VAL A 36 9.01 6.11 8.60
CA VAL A 36 10.24 6.37 7.82
C VAL A 36 10.00 7.46 6.77
N GLY A 37 8.88 7.44 6.05
CA GLY A 37 8.50 8.48 5.09
C GLY A 37 8.39 9.87 5.72
N CYS A 38 7.76 9.97 6.89
CA CYS A 38 7.71 11.21 7.67
C CYS A 38 9.11 11.72 8.03
N LEU A 39 10.00 10.82 8.46
CA LEU A 39 11.39 11.18 8.78
C LEU A 39 12.17 11.65 7.54
N GLN A 40 11.95 11.02 6.39
CA GLN A 40 12.55 11.44 5.12
C GLN A 40 12.07 12.84 4.71
N ALA A 41 10.78 13.13 4.83
CA ALA A 41 10.23 14.46 4.55
C ALA A 41 10.78 15.52 5.52
N TRP A 42 10.85 15.21 6.81
CA TRP A 42 11.49 16.07 7.79
C TRP A 42 12.94 16.39 7.41
N HIS A 43 13.74 15.36 7.09
CA HIS A 43 15.13 15.53 6.66
C HIS A 43 15.23 16.38 5.39
N TYR A 44 14.30 16.20 4.45
CA TYR A 44 14.24 16.97 3.21
C TYR A 44 14.08 18.47 3.50
N TYR A 45 13.11 18.85 4.33
CA TYR A 45 12.87 20.26 4.67
C TYR A 45 14.02 20.91 5.44
N GLN A 46 14.77 20.14 6.23
CA GLN A 46 15.95 20.65 6.91
C GLN A 46 17.14 20.86 5.98
N LYS A 47 17.42 19.89 5.10
CA LYS A 47 18.64 19.87 4.27
C LYS A 47 18.50 20.71 3.00
N PHE A 48 17.34 20.71 2.37
CA PHE A 48 17.12 21.33 1.04
C PHE A 48 16.32 22.63 1.14
N LYS A 49 16.81 23.57 1.96
CA LYS A 49 16.14 24.87 2.17
C LYS A 49 16.04 25.72 0.90
N GLY A 50 16.96 25.55 -0.06
CA GLY A 50 17.02 26.28 -1.32
C GLY A 50 16.19 25.70 -2.47
N ASP A 51 15.57 24.52 -2.29
CA ASP A 51 14.74 23.91 -3.34
C ASP A 51 13.48 24.75 -3.62
N SER A 52 12.98 24.66 -4.86
CA SER A 52 11.83 25.43 -5.33
C SER A 52 10.56 25.18 -4.50
N ALA A 53 9.70 26.20 -4.41
CA ALA A 53 8.43 26.08 -3.69
C ALA A 53 7.54 24.95 -4.23
N LEU A 54 7.60 24.70 -5.55
CA LEU A 54 6.89 23.60 -6.19
C LEU A 54 7.33 22.25 -5.65
N LEU A 55 8.65 22.03 -5.48
CA LEU A 55 9.14 20.75 -5.02
C LEU A 55 8.80 20.50 -3.54
N LYS A 56 8.85 21.55 -2.71
CA LYS A 56 8.38 21.51 -1.33
C LYS A 56 6.88 21.22 -1.26
N ALA A 57 6.07 21.87 -2.10
CA ALA A 57 4.64 21.59 -2.18
C ALA A 57 4.35 20.13 -2.56
N LEU A 58 5.13 19.55 -3.49
CA LEU A 58 5.03 18.14 -3.86
C LEU A 58 5.33 17.21 -2.67
N VAL A 59 6.38 17.48 -1.89
CA VAL A 59 6.70 16.66 -0.70
C VAL A 59 5.60 16.77 0.36
N ALA A 60 5.06 17.97 0.61
CA ALA A 60 3.92 18.14 1.51
C ALA A 60 2.68 17.37 1.01
N PHE A 61 2.38 17.45 -0.28
CA PHE A 61 1.27 16.73 -0.89
C PHE A 61 1.41 15.22 -0.72
N VAL A 62 2.60 14.65 -0.98
CA VAL A 62 2.87 13.22 -0.79
C VAL A 62 2.59 12.79 0.65
N ILE A 63 3.10 13.53 1.65
CA ILE A 63 2.88 13.20 3.06
C ILE A 63 1.39 13.24 3.43
N VAL A 64 0.64 14.22 2.93
CA VAL A 64 -0.81 14.31 3.19
C VAL A 64 -1.55 13.10 2.62
N ILE A 65 -1.27 12.73 1.38
CA ILE A 65 -1.91 11.59 0.72
C ILE A 65 -1.51 10.28 1.42
N ASP A 66 -0.24 10.13 1.81
CA ASP A 66 0.28 8.97 2.56
C ASP A 66 -0.37 8.85 3.95
N THR A 67 -0.61 9.98 4.62
CA THR A 67 -1.37 10.02 5.89
C THR A 67 -2.80 9.54 5.69
N CYS A 68 -3.48 9.99 4.63
CA CYS A 68 -4.83 9.55 4.30
C CYS A 68 -4.86 8.03 3.99
N GLN A 69 -3.90 7.55 3.22
CA GLN A 69 -3.76 6.12 2.92
C GLN A 69 -3.56 5.30 4.19
N GLN A 70 -2.65 5.70 5.07
CA GLN A 70 -2.38 4.98 6.31
C GLN A 70 -3.58 5.00 7.28
N ALA A 71 -4.40 6.06 7.26
CA ALA A 71 -5.65 6.11 8.00
C ALA A 71 -6.71 5.13 7.44
N LEU A 72 -6.78 4.96 6.12
CA LEU A 72 -7.64 3.96 5.48
C LEU A 72 -7.19 2.54 5.84
N VAL A 73 -5.89 2.26 5.86
CA VAL A 73 -5.34 0.98 6.35
C VAL A 73 -5.79 0.70 7.77
N ALA A 74 -5.67 1.68 8.66
CA ALA A 74 -6.12 1.53 10.04
C ALA A 74 -7.63 1.25 10.13
N ALA A 75 -8.45 1.95 9.34
CA ALA A 75 -9.90 1.75 9.29
C ALA A 75 -10.28 0.37 8.71
N CYS A 76 -9.55 -0.10 7.69
CA CYS A 76 -9.70 -1.41 7.09
C CYS A 76 -9.45 -2.50 8.13
N VAL A 77 -8.29 -2.45 8.79
CA VAL A 77 -7.91 -3.38 9.86
C VAL A 77 -8.91 -3.36 11.01
N TYR A 78 -9.37 -2.18 11.43
CA TYR A 78 -10.39 -2.04 12.47
C TYR A 78 -11.71 -2.71 12.07
N THR A 79 -12.11 -2.58 10.80
CA THR A 79 -13.34 -3.20 10.28
C THR A 79 -13.27 -4.72 10.31
N TYR A 80 -12.13 -5.30 9.92
CA TYR A 80 -11.91 -6.74 9.91
C TYR A 80 -11.71 -7.33 11.31
N LEU A 81 -10.93 -6.67 12.18
CA LEU A 81 -10.55 -7.21 13.49
C LEU A 81 -11.52 -6.84 14.62
N VAL A 82 -12.16 -5.67 14.57
CA VAL A 82 -12.98 -5.16 15.69
C VAL A 82 -14.46 -5.20 15.33
N THR A 83 -14.85 -4.47 14.28
CA THR A 83 -16.28 -4.34 13.91
C THR A 83 -16.90 -5.68 13.53
N ASN A 84 -16.15 -6.55 12.84
CA ASN A 84 -16.63 -7.85 12.35
C ASN A 84 -15.91 -9.05 13.00
N PHE A 85 -15.42 -8.89 14.24
CA PHE A 85 -14.60 -9.92 14.93
C PHE A 85 -15.21 -11.34 14.94
N SER A 86 -16.54 -11.47 14.94
CA SER A 86 -17.24 -12.77 14.91
C SER A 86 -17.84 -13.16 13.54
N ASN A 87 -17.70 -12.31 12.52
CA ASN A 87 -18.30 -12.50 11.20
C ASN A 87 -17.25 -12.98 10.20
N ILE A 88 -17.02 -14.30 10.18
CA ILE A 88 -15.98 -14.93 9.35
C ILE A 88 -16.21 -14.69 7.85
N GLN A 89 -17.47 -14.50 7.44
CA GLN A 89 -17.87 -14.25 6.05
C GLN A 89 -17.36 -12.91 5.52
N ILE A 90 -16.95 -11.96 6.40
CA ILE A 90 -16.37 -10.70 5.95
C ILE A 90 -15.00 -10.91 5.30
N LEU A 91 -14.27 -11.97 5.67
CA LEU A 91 -12.95 -12.27 5.09
C LEU A 91 -13.02 -12.69 3.63
N ASP A 92 -14.17 -13.21 3.19
CA ASP A 92 -14.36 -13.53 1.78
C ASP A 92 -14.62 -12.26 0.96
N ARG A 93 -15.08 -11.18 1.61
CA ARG A 93 -15.47 -9.93 0.94
C ARG A 93 -14.37 -8.89 0.90
N VAL A 94 -14.26 -8.23 -0.25
CA VAL A 94 -13.40 -7.07 -0.43
C VAL A 94 -14.09 -5.85 0.18
N VAL A 95 -13.55 -5.32 1.29
CA VAL A 95 -14.11 -4.12 1.94
C VAL A 95 -13.75 -2.89 1.09
N PRO A 96 -14.68 -1.95 0.84
CA PRO A 96 -14.42 -0.78 0.00
C PRO A 96 -13.23 0.07 0.47
N THR A 97 -12.99 0.16 1.78
CA THR A 97 -11.82 0.85 2.35
C THR A 97 -10.50 0.28 1.84
N LEU A 98 -10.41 -1.04 1.66
CA LEU A 98 -9.25 -1.74 1.09
C LEU A 98 -9.03 -1.35 -0.39
N ILE A 99 -10.11 -1.16 -1.15
CA ILE A 99 -10.00 -0.76 -2.55
C ILE A 99 -9.50 0.69 -2.63
N ILE A 100 -10.08 1.57 -1.82
CA ILE A 100 -9.74 2.99 -1.82
C ILE A 100 -8.28 3.19 -1.39
N GLU A 101 -7.79 2.50 -0.34
CA GLU A 101 -6.38 2.64 0.05
C GLU A 101 -5.41 2.21 -1.05
N VAL A 102 -5.73 1.17 -1.84
CA VAL A 102 -4.88 0.66 -2.92
C VAL A 102 -4.78 1.71 -4.02
N PHE A 103 -5.87 2.40 -4.34
CA PHE A 103 -5.83 3.53 -5.27
C PHE A 103 -4.89 4.63 -4.77
N PHE A 104 -5.00 5.02 -3.50
CA PHE A 104 -4.12 6.04 -2.93
C PHE A 104 -2.65 5.61 -2.95
N ALA A 105 -2.37 4.35 -2.58
CA ALA A 105 -1.03 3.78 -2.62
C ALA A 105 -0.41 3.86 -4.03
N ALA A 106 -1.19 3.57 -5.08
CA ALA A 106 -0.71 3.63 -6.46
C ALA A 106 -0.30 5.04 -6.90
N PHE A 107 -1.08 6.05 -6.54
CA PHE A 107 -0.74 7.44 -6.85
C PHE A 107 0.46 7.95 -6.04
N ILE A 108 0.59 7.55 -4.77
CA ILE A 108 1.76 7.85 -3.95
C ILE A 108 3.00 7.21 -4.59
N ALA A 109 2.94 5.92 -4.94
CA ALA A 109 4.03 5.18 -5.55
C ALA A 109 4.48 5.86 -6.85
N LEU A 110 3.55 6.20 -7.74
CA LEU A 110 3.86 6.90 -8.99
C LEU A 110 4.55 8.25 -8.73
N ALA A 111 4.01 9.08 -7.82
CA ALA A 111 4.57 10.39 -7.52
C ALA A 111 6.00 10.30 -6.96
N VAL A 112 6.21 9.41 -6.00
CA VAL A 112 7.53 9.19 -5.37
C VAL A 112 8.53 8.62 -6.36
N GLN A 113 8.12 7.65 -7.17
CA GLN A 113 8.97 7.01 -8.16
C GLN A 113 9.35 7.97 -9.30
N LEU A 114 8.42 8.80 -9.79
CA LEU A 114 8.72 9.84 -10.78
C LEU A 114 9.71 10.87 -10.22
N PHE A 115 9.54 11.28 -8.97
CA PHE A 115 10.51 12.16 -8.30
C PHE A 115 11.89 11.51 -8.18
N TYR A 116 11.95 10.23 -7.81
CA TYR A 116 13.20 9.48 -7.76
C TYR A 116 13.84 9.35 -9.15
N CYS A 117 13.05 9.09 -10.19
CA CYS A 117 13.52 9.02 -11.57
C CYS A 117 14.10 10.36 -12.05
N TYR A 118 13.45 11.48 -11.71
CA TYR A 118 13.96 12.82 -12.00
C TYR A 118 15.30 13.08 -11.31
N ARG A 119 15.39 12.76 -10.00
CA ARG A 119 16.63 12.90 -9.25
C ARG A 119 17.72 11.97 -9.79
N PHE A 120 17.38 10.75 -10.15
CA PHE A 120 18.30 9.80 -10.77
C PHE A 120 18.85 10.33 -12.09
N TYR A 121 18.00 10.85 -12.99
CA TYR A 121 18.44 11.46 -14.24
C TYR A 121 19.35 12.67 -14.02
N SER A 122 19.08 13.49 -12.99
CA SER A 122 19.92 14.65 -12.68
C SER A 122 21.34 14.30 -12.18
N VAL A 123 21.54 13.05 -11.71
CA VAL A 123 22.80 12.58 -11.13
C VAL A 123 23.51 11.56 -12.03
N SER A 124 22.74 10.73 -12.71
CA SER A 124 23.22 9.69 -13.60
C SER A 124 23.29 10.26 -15.01
N ASP A 125 24.50 10.52 -15.51
CA ASP A 125 24.80 11.05 -16.86
C ASP A 125 24.43 10.07 -18.00
N SER A 126 23.49 9.15 -17.75
CA SER A 126 23.04 8.09 -18.65
C SER A 126 21.52 8.19 -18.89
N PRO A 127 21.09 8.84 -19.99
CA PRO A 127 19.66 8.97 -20.32
C PRO A 127 18.96 7.62 -20.54
N VAL A 128 19.71 6.60 -20.98
CA VAL A 128 19.20 5.25 -21.20
C VAL A 128 18.75 4.60 -19.88
N ALA A 129 19.54 4.73 -18.81
CA ALA A 129 19.19 4.13 -17.52
C ALA A 129 17.96 4.82 -16.90
N ALA A 130 17.86 6.14 -17.04
CA ALA A 130 16.67 6.89 -16.62
C ALA A 130 15.43 6.50 -17.43
N GLY A 131 15.58 6.29 -18.75
CA GLY A 131 14.49 5.80 -19.61
C GLY A 131 13.99 4.41 -19.21
N ILE A 132 14.89 3.47 -18.91
CA ILE A 132 14.52 2.14 -18.41
C ILE A 132 13.78 2.25 -17.08
N LEU A 133 14.27 3.08 -16.16
CA LEU A 133 13.62 3.29 -14.87
C LEU A 133 12.21 3.86 -15.05
N ALA A 134 12.03 4.86 -15.91
CA ALA A 134 10.72 5.44 -16.22
C ALA A 134 9.75 4.39 -16.81
N LEU A 135 10.23 3.51 -17.69
CA LEU A 135 9.41 2.42 -18.24
C LEU A 135 8.95 1.43 -17.16
N VAL A 136 9.85 1.07 -16.23
CA VAL A 136 9.50 0.20 -15.09
C VAL A 136 8.45 0.85 -14.20
N ILE A 137 8.57 2.15 -13.93
CA ILE A 137 7.61 2.93 -13.12
C ILE A 137 6.22 2.93 -13.76
N VAL A 138 6.13 3.20 -15.06
CA VAL A 138 4.85 3.18 -15.78
C VAL A 138 4.25 1.78 -15.81
N GLY A 139 5.06 0.74 -15.99
CA GLY A 139 4.61 -0.65 -15.94
C GLY A 139 4.07 -1.07 -14.57
N ALA A 140 4.76 -0.67 -13.49
CA ALA A 140 4.31 -0.90 -12.13
C ALA A 140 2.97 -0.21 -11.86
N PHE A 141 2.87 1.09 -12.18
CA PHE A 141 1.62 1.84 -12.02
C PHE A 141 0.46 1.26 -12.84
N ALA A 142 0.69 0.86 -14.09
CA ALA A 142 -0.33 0.21 -14.91
C ALA A 142 -0.83 -1.09 -14.28
N THR A 143 0.05 -1.87 -13.68
CA THR A 143 -0.30 -3.11 -12.98
C THR A 143 -1.16 -2.84 -11.76
N GLU A 144 -0.82 -1.82 -10.96
CA GLU A 144 -1.61 -1.41 -9.78
C GLU A 144 -3.00 -0.89 -10.17
N ILE A 145 -3.12 -0.12 -11.25
CA ILE A 145 -4.42 0.34 -11.77
C ILE A 145 -5.25 -0.83 -12.27
N VAL A 146 -4.67 -1.77 -13.02
CA VAL A 146 -5.40 -2.97 -13.47
C VAL A 146 -5.90 -3.79 -12.27
N PHE A 147 -5.06 -3.96 -11.25
CA PHE A 147 -5.45 -4.64 -10.02
C PHE A 147 -6.60 -3.91 -9.30
N ALA A 148 -6.50 -2.59 -9.13
CA ALA A 148 -7.51 -1.78 -8.47
C ALA A 148 -8.85 -1.80 -9.23
N LEU A 149 -8.82 -1.75 -10.56
CA LEU A 149 -10.01 -1.84 -11.40
C LEU A 149 -10.70 -3.21 -11.28
N LYS A 150 -9.93 -4.31 -11.28
CA LYS A 150 -10.47 -5.65 -11.01
C LYS A 150 -11.09 -5.73 -9.61
N ALA A 151 -10.41 -5.17 -8.61
CA ALA A 151 -10.91 -5.11 -7.24
C ALA A 151 -12.23 -4.33 -7.11
N MET A 152 -12.47 -3.31 -7.93
CA MET A 152 -13.74 -2.58 -7.95
C MET A 152 -14.91 -3.39 -8.53
N THR A 153 -14.64 -4.31 -9.44
CA THR A 153 -15.68 -5.11 -10.11
C THR A 153 -16.02 -6.40 -9.36
N THR A 154 -15.23 -6.74 -8.35
CA THR A 154 -15.23 -8.03 -7.68
C THR A 154 -15.72 -7.88 -6.24
N GLU A 155 -16.67 -8.72 -5.82
CA GLU A 155 -17.16 -8.70 -4.43
C GLU A 155 -16.32 -9.58 -3.49
N THR A 156 -15.59 -10.56 -4.04
CA THR A 156 -14.94 -11.65 -3.28
C THR A 156 -13.48 -11.84 -3.65
N PHE A 157 -12.58 -12.10 -2.69
CA PHE A 157 -11.15 -12.30 -2.98
C PHE A 157 -10.85 -13.46 -3.96
N ALA A 158 -11.69 -14.49 -4.00
CA ALA A 158 -11.52 -15.64 -4.89
C ALA A 158 -11.64 -15.29 -6.39
N GLU A 159 -12.23 -14.15 -6.72
CA GLU A 159 -12.37 -13.66 -8.10
C GLU A 159 -11.20 -12.74 -8.50
N LEU A 160 -10.28 -12.43 -7.57
CA LEU A 160 -9.08 -11.61 -7.82
C LEU A 160 -7.84 -12.42 -8.23
N GLU A 161 -7.86 -13.74 -8.09
CA GLU A 161 -6.82 -14.68 -8.56
C GLU A 161 -6.96 -14.96 -10.08
#